data_AF-A0A421JTF5-F1
#
_entry.id   AF-A0A421JTF5-F1
#
_cell.length_a   1.000
_cell.length_b   1.000
_cell.length_c   1.000
_cell.angle_alpha   90.00
_cell.angle_beta   90.00
_cell.angle_gamma   90.00
#
_symmetry.space_group_name_H-M   'P 1'
#
loop_
_entity.id
_entity.type
_entity.pdbx_description
1 polymer ?
#
loop_
_entity_poly.entity_id
_entity_poly.type
_entity_poly.pdbx_seq_one_letter_code
_entity_poly.pdbx_strand_id
1 'polypeptide(L)'
;MGVTGLLPNLKEIQQAGTLERYRGTTLAIDTYGWLHRSVVSCAHELCMDIPTKKYINSILKKIEMLQHFGVTPYFVFDGASLPTKSETNLERKLKRQQARQQAETYMKQGNSKLAFKEFMKAASVTHAMAKSIMVELDNLGIKYVVAPYEADPQMVYLEKLGIVDGILSEDSDLLVFGCRRLITKLKDDGTCVEINRDDFVKVRSIPYLGSYTAEQIRLVAMLSGCDYTKGVGGIGIKSAFTLVRKYNNLQKITLALQSEGKQIPQDFKYQIDCANLAFQYQKVFHPESQKLMTLNEYPERHDLDMEVVELCCGKSLDNETYIRLCNGEINPNTHELLVSREQSLASLKSNSMTLKPAPSDAVATTANRSRSDIPKRSIIDMLSPTTPEKRPFKRPNVVYKTHDMKLSPTIKKIHKLTSSSPAEGISSKFFIKSTPEFDSSMLSDSSEVPDNSSPLKVNTATEEDVVTDEDIKDNEYYESSINSKGFELSDDDGEEIEESPVKTTTTTEEYVTRFKASLRERFMCDSTYAASTILKPHDINVPTKGPPVKATTTSTTTTIDIRQFAFKR
;
A
#
# COMPACT_ATOMS: atom_id res chain seq x y z
N MET A 1 5.41 -4.80 -2.06
CA MET A 1 4.51 -5.27 -1.00
C MET A 1 3.44 -6.16 -1.67
N GLY A 2 2.41 -6.61 -0.95
CA GLY A 2 1.44 -7.58 -1.46
C GLY A 2 1.99 -8.99 -1.72
N VAL A 3 1.35 -9.73 -2.63
CA VAL A 3 1.57 -11.17 -2.92
C VAL A 3 3.04 -11.55 -3.05
N THR A 4 3.53 -12.27 -2.03
CA THR A 4 4.92 -12.71 -1.93
C THR A 4 5.35 -13.52 -3.16
N GLY A 5 6.32 -12.97 -3.90
CA GLY A 5 6.90 -13.62 -5.07
C GLY A 5 6.14 -13.43 -6.39
N LEU A 6 5.06 -12.63 -6.46
CA LEU A 6 4.36 -12.38 -7.72
C LEU A 6 5.25 -11.68 -8.77
N LEU A 7 5.82 -10.50 -8.44
CA LEU A 7 6.64 -9.73 -9.39
C LEU A 7 7.85 -10.49 -9.95
N PRO A 8 8.64 -11.27 -9.16
CA PRO A 8 9.71 -12.12 -9.68
C PRO A 8 9.28 -13.12 -10.77
N ASN A 9 8.06 -13.67 -10.71
CA ASN A 9 7.58 -14.57 -11.75
C ASN A 9 7.15 -13.80 -13.02
N LEU A 10 6.75 -12.54 -12.90
CA LEU A 10 6.43 -11.63 -14.01
C LEU A 10 7.68 -10.97 -14.65
N LYS A 11 8.90 -11.44 -14.37
CA LYS A 11 10.16 -10.85 -14.88
C LYS A 11 10.20 -10.73 -16.41
N GLU A 12 9.57 -11.64 -17.14
CA GLU A 12 9.52 -11.65 -18.62
C GLU A 12 8.73 -10.47 -19.22
N ILE A 13 7.92 -9.77 -18.42
CA ILE A 13 7.13 -8.60 -18.83
C ILE A 13 7.47 -7.33 -18.05
N GLN A 14 8.54 -7.36 -17.24
CA GLN A 14 9.10 -6.17 -16.59
C GLN A 14 9.86 -5.33 -17.61
N GLN A 15 9.20 -4.36 -18.23
CA GLN A 15 9.81 -3.47 -19.20
C GLN A 15 10.55 -2.34 -18.47
N ALA A 16 11.88 -2.39 -18.44
CA ALA A 16 12.68 -1.27 -17.95
C ALA A 16 12.55 -0.04 -18.86
N GLY A 17 12.54 1.16 -18.27
CA GLY A 17 12.43 2.42 -18.99
C GLY A 17 12.65 3.63 -18.07
N THR A 18 12.21 4.80 -18.53
CA THR A 18 12.22 6.06 -17.78
C THR A 18 10.86 6.72 -17.79
N LEU A 19 10.64 7.65 -16.86
CA LEU A 19 9.43 8.47 -16.77
C LEU A 19 9.09 9.25 -18.06
N GLU A 20 10.06 9.49 -18.94
CA GLU A 20 9.88 10.09 -20.27
C GLU A 20 8.83 9.34 -21.12
N ARG A 21 8.67 8.02 -20.92
CA ARG A 21 7.62 7.19 -21.56
C ARG A 21 6.20 7.70 -21.24
N TYR A 22 6.03 8.41 -20.13
CA TYR A 22 4.74 8.85 -19.58
C TYR A 22 4.53 10.37 -19.70
N ARG A 23 5.36 11.08 -20.47
CA ARG A 23 5.21 12.52 -20.73
C ARG A 23 3.81 12.82 -21.27
N GLY A 24 3.10 13.74 -20.62
CA GLY A 24 1.73 14.15 -20.97
C GLY A 24 0.62 13.27 -20.38
N THR A 25 0.95 12.19 -19.67
CA THR A 25 -0.03 11.31 -18.99
C THR A 25 -0.26 11.73 -17.53
N THR A 26 -1.31 11.20 -16.92
CA THR A 26 -1.58 11.32 -15.48
C THR A 26 -1.35 9.99 -14.78
N LEU A 27 -0.54 9.94 -13.72
CA LEU A 27 -0.29 8.71 -12.96
C LEU A 27 -0.87 8.82 -11.54
N ALA A 28 -1.58 7.80 -11.10
CA ALA A 28 -1.93 7.64 -9.69
C ALA A 28 -0.67 7.31 -8.88
N ILE A 29 -0.47 7.95 -7.74
CA ILE A 29 0.69 7.78 -6.87
C ILE A 29 0.26 7.14 -5.55
N ASP A 30 0.86 5.99 -5.24
CA ASP A 30 0.83 5.38 -3.91
C ASP A 30 1.60 6.26 -2.93
N THR A 31 0.87 7.12 -2.21
CA THR A 31 1.49 8.07 -1.29
C THR A 31 2.05 7.40 -0.04
N TYR A 32 1.44 6.29 0.41
CA TYR A 32 1.87 5.60 1.62
C TYR A 32 3.15 4.80 1.39
N GLY A 33 3.34 4.16 0.23
CA GLY A 33 4.59 3.53 -0.18
C GLY A 33 5.76 4.53 -0.25
N TRP A 34 5.52 5.76 -0.73
CA TRP A 34 6.53 6.83 -0.70
C TRP A 34 6.76 7.39 0.72
N LEU A 35 5.70 7.60 1.51
CA LEU A 35 5.82 8.07 2.89
C LEU A 35 6.62 7.06 3.74
N HIS A 36 6.31 5.77 3.66
CA HIS A 36 7.02 4.69 4.36
C HIS A 36 8.52 4.62 4.01
N ARG A 37 8.92 4.95 2.78
CA ARG A 37 10.33 5.12 2.41
C ARG A 37 10.92 6.40 3.01
N SER A 38 10.22 7.52 2.92
CA SER A 38 10.72 8.83 3.35
C SER A 38 10.97 8.93 4.87
N VAL A 39 10.13 8.29 5.69
CA VAL A 39 10.24 8.34 7.16
C VAL A 39 11.52 7.70 7.70
N VAL A 40 12.15 6.78 6.95
CA VAL A 40 13.43 6.16 7.31
C VAL A 40 14.52 7.23 7.52
N SER A 41 14.52 8.29 6.70
CA SER A 41 15.49 9.40 6.77
C SER A 41 15.37 10.29 8.02
N CYS A 42 14.25 10.18 8.75
CA CYS A 42 13.93 10.95 9.95
C CYS A 42 13.31 10.09 11.06
N ALA A 43 13.66 8.80 11.08
CA ALA A 43 13.01 7.82 11.95
C ALA A 43 13.20 8.15 13.44
N HIS A 44 14.41 8.58 13.83
CA HIS A 44 14.71 9.05 15.18
C HIS A 44 13.87 10.29 15.55
N GLU A 45 13.82 11.29 14.67
CA GLU A 45 13.04 12.51 14.93
C GLU A 45 11.53 12.22 15.04
N LEU A 46 11.00 11.29 14.26
CA LEU A 46 9.59 10.90 14.32
C LEU A 46 9.28 10.07 15.58
N CYS A 47 10.16 9.16 15.99
CA CYS A 47 9.97 8.40 17.23
C CYS A 47 10.13 9.25 18.50
N MET A 48 10.99 10.28 18.48
CA MET A 48 11.20 11.19 19.61
C MET A 48 10.33 12.47 19.55
N ASP A 49 9.31 12.48 18.70
CA ASP A 49 8.38 13.61 18.47
C ASP A 49 9.04 14.97 18.18
N ILE A 50 10.26 14.93 17.65
CA ILE A 50 11.01 16.08 17.20
C ILE A 50 10.34 16.63 15.91
N PRO A 51 10.19 17.96 15.77
CA PRO A 51 9.73 18.57 14.53
C PRO A 51 10.72 18.29 13.39
N THR A 52 10.22 17.79 12.25
CA THR A 52 11.04 17.50 11.07
C THR A 52 10.20 17.66 9.80
N LYS A 53 10.78 18.23 8.74
CA LYS A 53 10.18 18.30 7.40
C LYS A 53 10.84 17.36 6.38
N LYS A 54 11.77 16.50 6.80
CA LYS A 54 12.53 15.61 5.89
C LYS A 54 11.62 14.74 5.01
N TYR A 55 10.56 14.17 5.58
CA TYR A 55 9.58 13.37 4.84
C TYR A 55 8.84 14.20 3.77
N ILE A 56 8.36 15.40 4.13
CA ILE A 56 7.72 16.35 3.20
C ILE A 56 8.66 16.70 2.04
N ASN A 57 9.89 17.10 2.36
CA ASN A 57 10.91 17.45 1.38
C ASN A 57 11.26 16.28 0.42
N SER A 58 11.12 15.04 0.88
CA SER A 58 11.31 13.85 0.04
C SER A 58 10.17 13.65 -0.96
N ILE A 59 8.91 13.92 -0.56
CA ILE A 59 7.76 13.87 -1.47
C ILE A 59 7.82 15.02 -2.49
N LEU A 60 8.17 16.24 -2.05
CA LEU A 60 8.30 17.41 -2.93
C LEU A 60 9.32 17.17 -4.05
N LYS A 61 10.49 16.60 -3.76
CA LYS A 61 11.48 16.20 -4.79
C LYS A 61 10.92 15.19 -5.81
N LYS A 62 10.06 14.27 -5.37
CA LYS A 62 9.43 13.30 -6.28
C LYS A 62 8.34 13.94 -7.15
N ILE A 63 7.67 14.98 -6.66
CA ILE A 63 6.76 15.83 -7.46
C ILE A 63 7.55 16.61 -8.52
N GLU A 64 8.63 17.29 -8.13
CA GLU A 64 9.53 18.03 -9.04
C GLU A 64 10.06 17.11 -10.16
N MET A 65 10.47 15.88 -9.80
CA MET A 65 10.92 14.86 -10.75
C MET A 65 9.82 14.43 -11.73
N LEU A 66 8.60 14.13 -11.27
CA LEU A 66 7.49 13.80 -12.17
C LEU A 66 7.16 14.95 -13.13
N GLN A 67 7.09 16.18 -12.61
CA GLN A 67 6.83 17.38 -13.40
C GLN A 67 7.94 17.66 -14.43
N HIS A 68 9.20 17.37 -14.12
CA HIS A 68 10.33 17.48 -15.07
C HIS A 68 10.17 16.57 -16.29
N PHE A 69 9.77 15.31 -16.07
CA PHE A 69 9.42 14.38 -17.15
C PHE A 69 8.06 14.68 -17.81
N GLY A 70 7.35 15.72 -17.36
CA GLY A 70 6.04 16.12 -17.89
C GLY A 70 4.91 15.16 -17.52
N VAL A 71 5.04 14.44 -16.41
CA VAL A 71 4.02 13.54 -15.87
C VAL A 71 3.16 14.30 -14.86
N THR A 72 1.84 14.14 -14.95
CA THR A 72 0.91 14.74 -13.98
C THR A 72 0.68 13.76 -12.82
N PRO A 73 1.07 14.08 -11.57
CA PRO A 73 0.73 13.24 -10.42
C PRO A 73 -0.73 13.39 -10.00
N TYR A 74 -1.38 12.28 -9.65
CA TYR A 74 -2.61 12.23 -8.87
C TYR A 74 -2.31 11.45 -7.59
N PHE A 75 -2.28 12.10 -6.43
CA PHE A 75 -1.92 11.42 -5.17
C PHE A 75 -3.10 10.63 -4.58
N VAL A 76 -2.85 9.39 -4.14
CA VAL A 76 -3.85 8.59 -3.42
C VAL A 76 -3.31 8.21 -2.05
N PHE A 77 -4.11 8.46 -1.02
CA PHE A 77 -3.77 8.21 0.39
C PHE A 77 -4.65 7.10 0.99
N ASP A 78 -4.10 6.31 1.92
CA ASP A 78 -4.88 5.38 2.74
C ASP A 78 -5.82 6.12 3.69
N GLY A 79 -7.00 5.55 3.88
CA GLY A 79 -8.07 6.03 4.75
C GLY A 79 -8.23 5.22 6.03
N ALA A 80 -9.41 4.62 6.18
CA ALA A 80 -9.84 3.92 7.38
C ALA A 80 -9.29 2.49 7.46
N SER A 81 -9.07 1.99 8.67
CA SER A 81 -8.56 0.64 8.90
C SER A 81 -9.62 -0.44 8.55
N LEU A 82 -9.32 -1.31 7.59
CA LEU A 82 -10.21 -2.40 7.18
C LEU A 82 -10.23 -3.55 8.22
N PRO A 83 -11.41 -4.09 8.62
CA PRO A 83 -11.48 -5.20 9.58
C PRO A 83 -10.76 -6.47 9.12
N THR A 84 -10.84 -6.81 7.84
CA THR A 84 -10.14 -7.95 7.19
C THR A 84 -8.63 -7.91 7.38
N LYS A 85 -8.06 -6.70 7.50
CA LYS A 85 -6.61 -6.45 7.63
C LYS A 85 -6.17 -6.20 9.09
N SER A 86 -7.08 -6.37 10.05
CA SER A 86 -6.85 -6.06 11.47
C SER A 86 -5.71 -6.88 12.10
N GLU A 87 -5.62 -8.19 11.82
CA GLU A 87 -4.53 -9.05 12.31
C GLU A 87 -3.18 -8.59 11.76
N THR A 88 -3.08 -8.41 10.43
CA THR A 88 -1.89 -7.88 9.73
C THR A 88 -1.45 -6.53 10.28
N ASN A 89 -2.40 -5.62 10.54
CA ASN A 89 -2.12 -4.30 11.11
C ASN A 89 -1.72 -4.35 12.59
N LEU A 90 -2.27 -5.29 13.37
CA LEU A 90 -1.88 -5.53 14.76
C LEU A 90 -0.45 -6.10 14.84
N GLU A 91 -0.10 -7.10 14.03
CA GLU A 91 1.27 -7.59 13.91
C GLU A 91 2.25 -6.46 13.55
N ARG A 92 1.92 -5.64 12.54
CA ARG A 92 2.70 -4.46 12.14
C ARG A 92 2.81 -3.43 13.28
N LYS A 93 1.80 -3.28 14.15
CA LYS A 93 1.83 -2.39 15.33
C LYS A 93 2.75 -2.93 16.43
N LEU A 94 2.61 -4.20 16.81
CA LEU A 94 3.40 -4.84 17.87
C LEU A 94 4.89 -4.85 17.54
N LYS A 95 5.25 -5.23 16.30
CA LYS A 95 6.64 -5.22 15.81
C LYS A 95 7.28 -3.83 15.89
N ARG A 96 6.53 -2.76 15.58
CA ARG A 96 6.98 -1.35 15.74
C ARG A 96 7.17 -0.94 17.19
N GLN A 97 6.27 -1.35 18.09
CA GLN A 97 6.35 -1.05 19.53
C GLN A 97 7.57 -1.73 20.18
N GLN A 98 7.83 -2.99 19.86
CA GLN A 98 9.01 -3.73 20.31
C GLN A 98 10.31 -3.08 19.80
N ALA A 99 10.38 -2.73 18.51
CA ALA A 99 11.51 -2.01 17.94
C ALA A 99 11.74 -0.64 18.63
N ARG A 100 10.67 0.10 18.96
CA ARG A 100 10.79 1.37 19.69
C ARG A 100 11.47 1.18 21.05
N GLN A 101 11.03 0.19 21.82
CA GLN A 101 11.59 -0.12 23.15
C GLN A 101 13.08 -0.53 23.06
N GLN A 102 13.45 -1.31 22.04
CA GLN A 102 14.84 -1.66 21.77
C GLN A 102 15.67 -0.44 21.36
N ALA A 103 15.13 0.45 20.51
CA ALA A 103 15.79 1.68 20.10
C ALA A 103 16.09 2.62 21.28
N GLU A 104 15.11 2.84 22.16
CA GLU A 104 15.26 3.62 23.39
C GLU A 104 16.26 2.99 24.37
N THR A 105 16.33 1.65 24.40
CA THR A 105 17.31 0.91 25.22
C THR A 105 18.73 1.07 24.70
N TYR A 106 18.96 0.88 23.40
CA TYR A 106 20.27 1.12 22.78
C TYR A 106 20.70 2.59 22.88
N MET A 107 19.75 3.54 22.83
CA MET A 107 20.04 4.97 23.01
C MET A 107 20.52 5.27 24.43
N LYS A 108 19.89 4.69 25.46
CA LYS A 108 20.34 4.78 26.87
C LYS A 108 21.73 4.14 27.09
N GLN A 109 22.06 3.11 26.31
CA GLN A 109 23.38 2.46 26.30
C GLN A 109 24.43 3.22 25.46
N GLY A 110 24.10 4.37 24.87
CA GLY A 110 24.99 5.15 24.00
C GLY A 110 25.25 4.52 22.62
N ASN A 111 24.61 3.39 22.28
CA ASN A 111 24.80 2.70 21.00
C ASN A 111 23.89 3.29 19.91
N SER A 112 24.18 4.53 19.53
CA SER A 112 23.39 5.29 18.54
C SER A 112 23.25 4.58 17.18
N LYS A 113 24.21 3.74 16.78
CA LYS A 113 24.16 2.97 15.53
C LYS A 113 23.10 1.85 15.57
N LEU A 114 22.98 1.12 16.69
CA LEU A 114 21.89 0.15 16.85
C LEU A 114 20.55 0.83 17.14
N ALA A 115 20.55 1.90 17.96
CA ALA A 115 19.35 2.69 18.22
C ALA A 115 18.70 3.19 16.92
N PHE A 116 19.49 3.74 15.99
CA PHE A 116 18.98 4.19 14.69
C PHE A 116 18.41 3.06 13.84
N LYS A 117 19.02 1.86 13.84
CA LYS A 117 18.46 0.68 13.15
C LYS A 117 17.09 0.28 13.68
N GLU A 118 16.90 0.34 14.99
CA GLU A 118 15.60 0.02 15.60
C GLU A 118 14.58 1.16 15.44
N PHE A 119 15.00 2.43 15.47
CA PHE A 119 14.11 3.56 15.11
C PHE A 119 13.59 3.44 13.67
N MET A 120 14.43 3.04 12.70
CA MET A 120 13.97 2.80 11.32
C MET A 120 12.87 1.74 11.22
N LYS A 121 12.89 0.70 12.07
CA LYS A 121 11.81 -0.31 12.16
C LYS A 121 10.59 0.18 12.94
N ALA A 122 10.78 1.06 13.92
CA ALA A 122 9.73 1.60 14.78
C ALA A 122 8.91 2.72 14.14
N ALA A 123 9.50 3.45 13.17
CA ALA A 123 8.87 4.58 12.50
C ALA A 123 7.49 4.23 11.90
N SER A 124 6.59 5.21 11.91
CA SER A 124 5.22 5.04 11.39
C SER A 124 4.75 6.27 10.63
N VAL A 125 3.98 6.03 9.57
CA VAL A 125 3.20 7.04 8.88
C VAL A 125 1.88 7.23 9.64
N THR A 126 1.44 8.47 9.79
CA THR A 126 0.19 8.83 10.48
C THR A 126 -0.65 9.73 9.56
N HIS A 127 -1.98 9.74 9.74
CA HIS A 127 -2.86 10.61 8.96
C HIS A 127 -2.55 12.10 9.12
N ALA A 128 -1.99 12.53 10.26
CA ALA A 128 -1.51 13.90 10.46
C ALA A 128 -0.30 14.23 9.55
N MET A 129 0.58 13.27 9.29
CA MET A 129 1.69 13.42 8.32
C MET A 129 1.19 13.35 6.88
N ALA A 130 0.18 12.51 6.60
CA ALA A 130 -0.49 12.50 5.31
C ALA A 130 -1.13 13.88 5.01
N LYS A 131 -1.79 14.49 6.01
CA LYS A 131 -2.34 15.85 5.89
C LYS A 131 -1.26 16.91 5.68
N SER A 132 -0.08 16.75 6.27
CA SER A 132 1.07 17.62 5.97
C SER A 132 1.51 17.56 4.51
N ILE A 133 1.35 16.41 3.83
CA ILE A 133 1.55 16.34 2.38
C ILE A 133 0.39 16.99 1.63
N MET A 134 -0.86 16.69 1.99
CA MET A 134 -2.06 17.26 1.35
C MET A 134 -2.02 18.79 1.30
N VAL A 135 -1.61 19.46 2.39
CA VAL A 135 -1.48 20.93 2.44
C VAL A 135 -0.46 21.45 1.41
N GLU A 136 0.66 20.75 1.19
CA GLU A 136 1.63 21.14 0.17
C GLU A 136 1.14 20.77 -1.26
N LEU A 137 0.28 19.75 -1.42
CA LEU A 137 -0.41 19.47 -2.70
C LEU A 137 -1.45 20.54 -3.03
N ASP A 138 -2.23 20.99 -2.03
CA ASP A 138 -3.17 22.12 -2.14
C ASP A 138 -2.42 23.39 -2.60
N ASN A 139 -1.27 23.69 -1.97
CA ASN A 139 -0.39 24.82 -2.34
C ASN A 139 0.13 24.74 -3.79
N LEU A 140 0.33 23.52 -4.31
CA LEU A 140 0.83 23.28 -5.67
C LEU A 140 -0.28 23.06 -6.71
N GLY A 141 -1.55 23.04 -6.30
CA GLY A 141 -2.70 22.75 -7.18
C GLY A 141 -2.74 21.29 -7.69
N ILE A 142 -2.11 20.36 -6.97
CA ILE A 142 -2.01 18.95 -7.37
C ILE A 142 -3.21 18.17 -6.84
N LYS A 143 -3.88 17.42 -7.72
CA LYS A 143 -5.05 16.60 -7.34
C LYS A 143 -4.64 15.45 -6.42
N TYR A 144 -5.48 15.19 -5.43
CA TYR A 144 -5.43 13.98 -4.61
C TYR A 144 -6.80 13.42 -4.27
N VAL A 145 -6.83 12.23 -3.68
CA VAL A 145 -7.99 11.69 -2.97
C VAL A 145 -7.50 10.84 -1.79
N VAL A 146 -8.22 10.87 -0.68
CA VAL A 146 -8.08 9.86 0.38
C VAL A 146 -9.06 8.74 0.06
N ALA A 147 -8.57 7.50 -0.01
CA ALA A 147 -9.45 6.35 -0.17
C ALA A 147 -10.37 6.21 1.06
N PRO A 148 -11.59 5.66 0.92
CA PRO A 148 -12.41 5.32 2.08
C PRO A 148 -11.70 4.33 3.02
N TYR A 149 -10.98 3.35 2.44
CA TYR A 149 -10.21 2.34 3.15
C TYR A 149 -8.76 2.28 2.61
N GLU A 150 -8.46 1.43 1.62
CA GLU A 150 -7.09 1.27 1.11
C GLU A 150 -6.87 1.98 -0.24
N ALA A 151 -5.67 2.51 -0.46
CA ALA A 151 -5.29 3.21 -1.68
C ALA A 151 -5.32 2.30 -2.92
N ASP A 152 -5.02 1.00 -2.79
CA ASP A 152 -4.94 0.05 -3.90
C ASP A 152 -6.22 -0.04 -4.76
N PRO A 153 -7.39 -0.41 -4.21
CA PRO A 153 -8.63 -0.42 -4.99
C PRO A 153 -9.01 0.99 -5.47
N GLN A 154 -8.69 2.04 -4.72
CA GLN A 154 -8.96 3.42 -5.14
C GLN A 154 -8.15 3.81 -6.39
N MET A 155 -6.87 3.44 -6.46
CA MET A 155 -6.02 3.68 -7.64
C MET A 155 -6.50 2.87 -8.86
N VAL A 156 -6.85 1.60 -8.68
CA VAL A 156 -7.41 0.76 -9.76
C VAL A 156 -8.77 1.27 -10.24
N TYR A 157 -9.58 1.84 -9.36
CA TYR A 157 -10.84 2.49 -9.74
C TYR A 157 -10.61 3.76 -10.58
N LEU A 158 -9.63 4.61 -10.23
CA LEU A 158 -9.27 5.78 -11.03
C LEU A 158 -8.72 5.40 -12.42
N GLU A 159 -7.95 4.32 -12.51
CA GLU A 159 -7.43 3.79 -13.79
C GLU A 159 -8.58 3.23 -14.66
N LYS A 160 -9.52 2.48 -14.08
CA LYS A 160 -10.73 1.99 -14.76
C LYS A 160 -11.60 3.11 -15.34
N LEU A 161 -11.68 4.26 -14.66
CA LEU A 161 -12.40 5.45 -15.13
C LEU A 161 -11.62 6.26 -16.18
N GLY A 162 -10.34 5.96 -16.45
CA GLY A 162 -9.49 6.77 -17.31
C GLY A 162 -9.12 8.14 -16.71
N ILE A 163 -9.24 8.31 -15.39
CA ILE A 163 -8.79 9.51 -14.67
C ILE A 163 -7.25 9.50 -14.55
N VAL A 164 -6.64 8.32 -14.61
CA VAL A 164 -5.18 8.10 -14.68
C VAL A 164 -4.85 7.05 -15.74
N ASP A 165 -3.68 7.19 -16.37
CA ASP A 165 -3.15 6.33 -17.43
C ASP A 165 -2.34 5.13 -16.88
N GLY A 166 -2.13 5.06 -15.57
CA GLY A 166 -1.40 4.01 -14.88
C GLY A 166 -1.17 4.34 -13.39
N ILE A 167 -0.64 3.37 -12.66
CA ILE A 167 -0.48 3.42 -11.19
C ILE A 167 0.99 3.26 -10.83
N LEU A 168 1.53 4.19 -10.05
CA LEU A 168 2.91 4.18 -9.57
C LEU A 168 2.94 3.70 -8.12
N SER A 169 3.40 2.46 -7.91
CA SER A 169 3.49 1.81 -6.60
C SER A 169 4.56 0.70 -6.58
N GLU A 170 4.85 0.22 -5.37
CA GLU A 170 5.71 -0.93 -5.09
C GLU A 170 4.89 -2.12 -4.55
N ASP A 171 3.55 -2.00 -4.46
CA ASP A 171 2.65 -3.11 -4.17
C ASP A 171 2.32 -3.92 -5.44
N SER A 172 2.14 -5.23 -5.27
CA SER A 172 1.78 -6.18 -6.31
C SER A 172 0.33 -6.68 -6.19
N ASP A 173 -0.35 -6.44 -5.07
CA ASP A 173 -1.80 -6.69 -4.90
C ASP A 173 -2.62 -5.85 -5.89
N LEU A 174 -2.11 -4.69 -6.34
CA LEU A 174 -2.66 -3.90 -7.45
C LEU A 174 -2.96 -4.75 -8.71
N LEU A 175 -2.07 -5.67 -9.10
CA LEU A 175 -2.29 -6.54 -10.27
C LEU A 175 -3.37 -7.60 -10.02
N VAL A 176 -3.69 -7.88 -8.76
CA VAL A 176 -4.74 -8.81 -8.29
C VAL A 176 -6.10 -8.11 -8.23
N PHE A 177 -6.14 -6.88 -7.70
CA PHE A 177 -7.28 -5.95 -7.83
C PHE A 177 -7.62 -5.65 -9.30
N GLY A 178 -6.61 -5.64 -10.15
CA GLY A 178 -6.75 -5.68 -11.60
C GLY A 178 -6.16 -4.51 -12.36
N CYS A 179 -5.26 -3.74 -11.74
CA CYS A 179 -4.39 -2.72 -12.36
C CYS A 179 -3.92 -3.17 -13.75
N ARG A 180 -4.04 -2.29 -14.74
CA ARG A 180 -3.60 -2.53 -16.11
C ARG A 180 -2.14 -2.14 -16.31
N ARG A 181 -1.71 -0.97 -15.83
CA ARG A 181 -0.32 -0.49 -15.93
C ARG A 181 0.23 -0.17 -14.54
N LEU A 182 1.01 -1.12 -14.00
CA LEU A 182 1.80 -0.90 -12.79
C LEU A 182 3.18 -0.35 -13.17
N ILE A 183 3.55 0.78 -12.60
CA ILE A 183 4.87 1.42 -12.72
C ILE A 183 5.55 1.31 -11.36
N THR A 184 6.70 0.64 -11.32
CA THR A 184 7.33 0.20 -10.08
C THR A 184 8.85 0.40 -10.11
N LYS A 185 9.52 0.25 -8.95
CA LYS A 185 10.97 0.44 -8.79
C LYS A 185 11.47 1.82 -9.26
N LEU A 186 10.70 2.88 -8.99
CA LEU A 186 11.05 4.25 -9.41
C LEU A 186 12.25 4.80 -8.62
N LYS A 187 13.36 5.06 -9.31
CA LYS A 187 14.57 5.67 -8.76
C LYS A 187 14.54 7.21 -8.81
N ASP A 188 15.62 7.85 -8.37
CA ASP A 188 15.79 9.30 -8.34
C ASP A 188 16.28 9.89 -9.69
N ASP A 189 16.79 9.05 -10.59
CA ASP A 189 17.14 9.39 -11.98
C ASP A 189 15.93 9.31 -12.94
N GLY A 190 14.74 8.99 -12.43
CA GLY A 190 13.54 8.74 -13.22
C GLY A 190 13.51 7.40 -13.96
N THR A 191 14.45 6.48 -13.72
CA THR A 191 14.34 5.09 -14.21
C THR A 191 13.29 4.32 -13.42
N CYS A 192 12.56 3.45 -14.12
CA CYS A 192 11.44 2.68 -13.57
C CYS A 192 11.22 1.39 -14.37
N VAL A 193 10.30 0.54 -13.89
CA VAL A 193 9.84 -0.68 -14.57
C VAL A 193 8.34 -0.62 -14.80
N GLU A 194 7.89 -0.79 -16.04
CA GLU A 194 6.48 -1.03 -16.38
C GLU A 194 6.16 -2.53 -16.30
N ILE A 195 5.00 -2.86 -15.73
CA ILE A 195 4.35 -4.16 -15.87
C ILE A 195 2.93 -3.89 -16.38
N ASN A 196 2.66 -4.28 -17.62
CA ASN A 196 1.33 -4.19 -18.20
C ASN A 196 0.60 -5.54 -18.09
N ARG A 197 -0.64 -5.53 -17.63
CA ARG A 197 -1.49 -6.72 -17.49
C ARG A 197 -1.89 -7.33 -18.84
N ASP A 198 -2.00 -6.52 -19.88
CA ASP A 198 -2.24 -6.98 -21.26
C ASP A 198 -1.09 -7.89 -21.75
N ASP A 199 0.12 -7.69 -21.22
CA ASP A 199 1.31 -8.48 -21.55
C ASP A 199 1.35 -9.85 -20.86
N PHE A 200 0.39 -10.20 -19.99
CA PHE A 200 0.36 -11.50 -19.27
C PHE A 200 0.40 -12.72 -20.21
N VAL A 201 -0.03 -12.59 -21.47
CA VAL A 201 0.08 -13.63 -22.51
C VAL A 201 1.53 -13.92 -22.94
N LYS A 202 2.47 -13.00 -22.71
CA LYS A 202 3.89 -13.14 -23.04
C LYS A 202 4.69 -13.92 -21.98
N VAL A 203 4.13 -14.08 -20.77
CA VAL A 203 4.77 -14.79 -19.66
C VAL A 203 4.77 -16.30 -19.93
N ARG A 204 5.96 -16.91 -19.89
CA ARG A 204 6.22 -18.34 -20.10
C ARG A 204 6.52 -19.05 -18.79
N SER A 205 7.05 -18.33 -17.80
CA SER A 205 7.35 -18.80 -16.44
C SER A 205 6.12 -19.37 -15.72
N ILE A 206 4.94 -18.81 -16.01
CA ILE A 206 3.62 -19.25 -15.56
C ILE A 206 2.84 -19.67 -16.82
N PRO A 207 2.75 -20.98 -17.13
CA PRO A 207 2.09 -21.44 -18.35
C PRO A 207 0.63 -20.97 -18.43
N TYR A 208 0.28 -20.38 -19.58
CA TYR A 208 -1.08 -19.90 -19.91
C TYR A 208 -1.59 -18.73 -19.04
N LEU A 209 -0.72 -17.95 -18.39
CA LEU A 209 -1.13 -16.82 -17.53
C LEU A 209 -2.13 -15.87 -18.20
N GLY A 210 -1.93 -15.54 -19.48
CA GLY A 210 -2.84 -14.69 -20.26
C GLY A 210 -4.25 -15.25 -20.51
N SER A 211 -4.55 -16.50 -20.13
CA SER A 211 -5.91 -17.06 -20.15
C SER A 211 -6.54 -17.26 -18.77
N TYR A 212 -5.93 -16.73 -17.69
CA TYR A 212 -6.53 -16.78 -16.36
C TYR A 212 -7.62 -15.71 -16.23
N THR A 213 -8.76 -16.07 -15.66
CA THR A 213 -9.77 -15.08 -15.27
C THR A 213 -9.28 -14.23 -14.10
N ALA A 214 -9.89 -13.07 -13.88
CA ALA A 214 -9.61 -12.24 -12.69
C ALA A 214 -9.88 -13.01 -11.39
N GLU A 215 -10.92 -13.86 -11.36
CA GLU A 215 -11.20 -14.77 -10.24
C GLU A 215 -10.06 -15.77 -10.00
N GLN A 216 -9.53 -16.39 -11.06
CA GLN A 216 -8.39 -17.31 -10.94
C GLN A 216 -7.12 -16.61 -10.45
N ILE A 217 -6.85 -15.37 -10.87
CA ILE A 217 -5.71 -14.57 -10.39
C ILE A 217 -5.87 -14.26 -8.89
N ARG A 218 -7.06 -13.86 -8.43
CA ARG A 218 -7.35 -13.70 -7.00
C ARG A 218 -7.19 -15.01 -6.24
N LEU A 219 -7.73 -16.11 -6.77
CA LEU A 219 -7.63 -17.42 -6.12
C LEU A 219 -6.17 -17.88 -5.96
N VAL A 220 -5.31 -17.59 -6.96
CA VAL A 220 -3.86 -17.81 -6.83
C VAL A 220 -3.27 -16.99 -5.67
N ALA A 221 -3.52 -15.69 -5.63
CA ALA A 221 -3.02 -14.79 -4.58
C ALA A 221 -3.45 -15.23 -3.18
N MET A 222 -4.75 -15.52 -3.01
CA MET A 222 -5.32 -15.93 -1.73
C MET A 222 -4.86 -17.33 -1.28
N LEU A 223 -4.53 -18.24 -2.22
CA LEU A 223 -3.92 -19.55 -1.89
C LEU A 223 -2.45 -19.41 -1.46
N SER A 224 -1.70 -18.49 -2.07
CA SER A 224 -0.28 -18.25 -1.74
C SER A 224 -0.05 -17.32 -0.55
N GLY A 225 -1.11 -16.65 -0.08
CA GLY A 225 -1.06 -15.61 0.94
C GLY A 225 -1.00 -14.19 0.36
N CYS A 226 -1.76 -13.29 0.96
CA CYS A 226 -1.84 -11.85 0.67
C CYS A 226 -2.21 -11.09 1.96
N ASP A 227 -2.37 -9.77 1.91
CA ASP A 227 -2.63 -8.96 3.12
C ASP A 227 -3.99 -9.26 3.82
N TYR A 228 -4.89 -10.02 3.16
CA TYR A 228 -6.21 -10.46 3.69
C TYR A 228 -6.27 -11.91 4.18
N THR A 229 -5.29 -12.75 3.84
CA THR A 229 -5.28 -14.16 4.27
C THR A 229 -3.86 -14.73 4.25
N LYS A 230 -3.52 -15.52 5.27
CA LYS A 230 -2.21 -16.17 5.41
C LYS A 230 -1.98 -17.33 4.42
N GLY A 231 -2.98 -17.64 3.58
CA GLY A 231 -2.90 -18.68 2.55
C GLY A 231 -2.86 -20.10 3.12
N VAL A 232 -2.41 -21.07 2.32
CA VAL A 232 -2.28 -22.48 2.75
C VAL A 232 -0.83 -22.81 3.06
N GLY A 233 -0.59 -23.49 4.19
CA GLY A 233 0.72 -23.96 4.61
C GLY A 233 1.50 -24.69 3.50
N GLY A 234 2.68 -24.17 3.18
CA GLY A 234 3.55 -24.72 2.14
C GLY A 234 2.96 -24.66 0.72
N ILE A 235 2.14 -23.66 0.39
CA ILE A 235 1.72 -23.35 -1.00
C ILE A 235 2.28 -21.98 -1.37
N GLY A 236 3.42 -21.96 -2.06
CA GLY A 236 3.95 -20.74 -2.66
C GLY A 236 3.26 -20.39 -3.98
N ILE A 237 3.50 -19.18 -4.48
CA ILE A 237 2.88 -18.61 -5.69
C ILE A 237 2.88 -19.56 -6.92
N LYS A 238 4.00 -20.25 -7.20
CA LYS A 238 4.10 -21.22 -8.31
C LYS A 238 3.20 -22.44 -8.12
N SER A 239 3.07 -22.92 -6.89
CA SER A 239 2.19 -24.03 -6.52
C SER A 239 0.73 -23.62 -6.61
N ALA A 240 0.39 -22.40 -6.17
CA ALA A 240 -0.95 -21.83 -6.30
C ALA A 240 -1.39 -21.72 -7.78
N PHE A 241 -0.54 -21.16 -8.67
CA PHE A 241 -0.80 -21.17 -10.12
C PHE A 241 -1.02 -22.60 -10.67
N THR A 242 -0.19 -23.56 -10.26
CA THR A 242 -0.29 -24.96 -10.72
C THR A 242 -1.62 -25.61 -10.28
N LEU A 243 -2.05 -25.37 -9.03
CA LEU A 243 -3.31 -25.89 -8.49
C LEU A 243 -4.52 -25.26 -9.18
N VAL A 244 -4.53 -23.94 -9.34
CA VAL A 244 -5.62 -23.23 -10.02
C VAL A 244 -5.75 -23.68 -11.48
N ARG A 245 -4.64 -23.87 -12.20
CA ARG A 245 -4.66 -24.43 -13.56
C ARG A 245 -5.17 -25.88 -13.64
N LYS A 246 -4.90 -26.70 -12.63
CA LYS A 246 -5.27 -28.13 -12.60
C LYS A 246 -6.73 -28.36 -12.19
N TYR A 247 -7.26 -27.51 -11.33
CA TYR A 247 -8.55 -27.73 -10.64
C TYR A 247 -9.60 -26.64 -10.87
N ASN A 248 -9.21 -25.47 -11.38
CA ASN A 248 -10.02 -24.29 -11.72
C ASN A 248 -10.79 -23.60 -10.58
N ASN A 249 -11.23 -24.30 -9.52
CA ASN A 249 -12.01 -23.71 -8.43
C ASN A 249 -11.56 -24.17 -7.04
N LEU A 250 -11.91 -23.38 -6.01
CA LEU A 250 -11.51 -23.63 -4.61
C LEU A 250 -11.91 -25.03 -4.12
N GLN A 251 -13.15 -25.47 -4.39
CA GLN A 251 -13.69 -26.76 -3.93
C GLN A 251 -12.81 -27.94 -4.38
N LYS A 252 -12.43 -27.98 -5.66
CA LYS A 252 -11.58 -29.03 -6.22
C LYS A 252 -10.14 -28.96 -5.70
N ILE A 253 -9.62 -27.75 -5.44
CA ILE A 253 -8.30 -27.55 -4.83
C ILE A 253 -8.30 -28.05 -3.38
N THR A 254 -9.31 -27.71 -2.57
CA THR A 254 -9.47 -28.18 -1.19
C THR A 254 -9.50 -29.71 -1.12
N LEU A 255 -10.31 -30.37 -1.96
CA LEU A 255 -10.39 -31.83 -2.02
C LEU A 255 -9.06 -32.48 -2.44
N ALA A 256 -8.35 -31.89 -3.41
CA ALA A 256 -7.04 -32.38 -3.83
C ALA A 256 -5.99 -32.28 -2.71
N LEU A 257 -5.89 -31.12 -2.05
CA LEU A 257 -4.96 -30.89 -0.95
C LEU A 257 -5.26 -31.79 0.27
N GLN A 258 -6.53 -32.07 0.55
CA GLN A 258 -6.93 -33.07 1.55
C GLN A 258 -6.48 -34.49 1.15
N SER A 259 -6.60 -34.87 -0.12
CA SER A 259 -6.09 -36.17 -0.61
C SER A 259 -4.56 -36.27 -0.62
N GLU A 260 -3.85 -35.14 -0.69
CA GLU A 260 -2.40 -35.02 -0.50
C GLU A 260 -1.99 -34.96 0.98
N GLY A 261 -2.95 -35.12 1.92
CA GLY A 261 -2.71 -35.14 3.36
C GLY A 261 -2.42 -33.78 4.02
N LYS A 262 -2.62 -32.67 3.30
CA LYS A 262 -2.42 -31.33 3.87
C LYS A 262 -3.55 -30.95 4.83
N GLN A 263 -3.16 -30.47 6.01
CA GLN A 263 -4.08 -29.83 6.95
C GLN A 263 -4.50 -28.46 6.41
N ILE A 264 -5.81 -28.30 6.15
CA ILE A 264 -6.42 -27.04 5.77
C ILE A 264 -7.21 -26.53 6.98
N PRO A 265 -7.02 -25.26 7.42
CA PRO A 265 -7.79 -24.70 8.53
C PRO A 265 -9.30 -24.78 8.25
N GLN A 266 -10.10 -25.14 9.25
CA GLN A 266 -11.55 -25.32 9.08
C GLN A 266 -12.25 -24.02 8.64
N ASP A 267 -11.79 -22.88 9.14
CA ASP A 267 -12.28 -21.54 8.77
C ASP A 267 -11.68 -21.02 7.43
N PHE A 268 -10.78 -21.77 6.76
CA PHE A 268 -10.06 -21.30 5.57
C PHE A 268 -10.99 -20.92 4.41
N LYS A 269 -12.07 -21.68 4.19
CA LYS A 269 -13.06 -21.35 3.15
C LYS A 269 -13.67 -19.96 3.39
N TYR A 270 -14.07 -19.68 4.62
CA TYR A 270 -14.61 -18.37 5.02
C TYR A 270 -13.56 -17.26 4.82
N GLN A 271 -12.29 -17.49 5.19
CA GLN A 271 -11.20 -16.53 4.93
C GLN A 271 -11.01 -16.23 3.42
N ILE A 272 -11.09 -17.25 2.56
CA ILE A 272 -11.04 -17.07 1.10
C ILE A 272 -12.28 -16.32 0.59
N ASP A 273 -13.47 -16.67 1.05
CA ASP A 273 -14.71 -16.01 0.67
C ASP A 273 -14.64 -14.49 1.06
N CYS A 274 -14.20 -14.17 2.28
CA CYS A 274 -13.96 -12.80 2.75
C CYS A 274 -12.89 -12.03 1.96
N ALA A 275 -11.74 -12.64 1.67
CA ALA A 275 -10.68 -12.01 0.88
C ALA A 275 -11.10 -11.77 -0.58
N ASN A 276 -11.93 -12.67 -1.16
CA ASN A 276 -12.48 -12.52 -2.49
C ASN A 276 -13.56 -11.42 -2.57
N LEU A 277 -14.27 -11.15 -1.47
CA LEU A 277 -15.12 -9.95 -1.34
C LEU A 277 -14.25 -8.68 -1.29
N ALA A 278 -13.23 -8.64 -0.42
CA ALA A 278 -12.34 -7.48 -0.28
C ALA A 278 -11.68 -7.09 -1.62
N PHE A 279 -11.09 -8.05 -2.35
CA PHE A 279 -10.49 -7.80 -3.67
C PHE A 279 -11.47 -7.37 -4.77
N GLN A 280 -12.79 -7.54 -4.59
CA GLN A 280 -13.80 -7.19 -5.60
C GLN A 280 -14.61 -5.94 -5.26
N TYR A 281 -15.05 -5.80 -4.01
CA TYR A 281 -16.09 -4.86 -3.63
C TYR A 281 -15.67 -3.89 -2.53
N GLN A 282 -14.37 -3.79 -2.21
CA GLN A 282 -13.89 -2.75 -1.30
C GLN A 282 -14.34 -1.36 -1.78
N LYS A 283 -14.76 -0.55 -0.81
CA LYS A 283 -15.29 0.78 -1.03
C LYS A 283 -14.23 1.77 -1.51
N VAL A 284 -14.58 2.49 -2.57
CA VAL A 284 -13.79 3.51 -3.25
C VAL A 284 -14.63 4.78 -3.37
N PHE A 285 -13.99 5.90 -3.67
CA PHE A 285 -14.64 7.20 -3.84
C PHE A 285 -14.51 7.67 -5.29
N HIS A 286 -15.62 8.16 -5.85
CA HIS A 286 -15.64 8.81 -7.16
C HIS A 286 -15.42 10.32 -6.97
N PRO A 287 -14.26 10.88 -7.35
CA PRO A 287 -13.89 12.24 -6.97
C PRO A 287 -14.78 13.32 -7.59
N GLU A 288 -15.20 13.15 -8.85
CA GLU A 288 -16.03 14.15 -9.55
C GLU A 288 -17.49 14.18 -9.10
N SER A 289 -18.10 13.00 -8.87
CA SER A 289 -19.49 12.91 -8.41
C SER A 289 -19.62 12.97 -6.87
N GLN A 290 -18.49 12.98 -6.15
CA GLN A 290 -18.39 13.07 -4.69
C GLN A 290 -19.22 11.98 -3.98
N LYS A 291 -19.08 10.72 -4.43
CA LYS A 291 -19.86 9.57 -3.96
C LYS A 291 -18.99 8.37 -3.58
N LEU A 292 -19.45 7.65 -2.56
CA LEU A 292 -18.99 6.29 -2.27
C LEU A 292 -19.46 5.33 -3.36
N MET A 293 -18.55 4.48 -3.81
CA MET A 293 -18.75 3.44 -4.81
C MET A 293 -18.01 2.16 -4.36
N THR A 294 -18.05 1.10 -5.15
CA THR A 294 -17.26 -0.12 -4.97
C THR A 294 -16.34 -0.34 -6.18
N LEU A 295 -15.19 -1.01 -5.99
CA LEU A 295 -14.21 -1.25 -7.07
C LEU A 295 -14.81 -1.97 -8.29
N ASN A 296 -15.77 -2.86 -8.07
CA ASN A 296 -16.64 -3.46 -9.08
C ASN A 296 -18.09 -3.38 -8.59
N GLU A 297 -19.05 -3.40 -9.51
CA GLU A 297 -20.49 -3.43 -9.18
C GLU A 297 -20.87 -4.78 -8.56
N TYR A 298 -21.84 -4.79 -7.64
CA TYR A 298 -22.39 -6.02 -7.09
C TYR A 298 -23.21 -6.78 -8.15
N PRO A 299 -23.21 -8.11 -8.15
CA PRO A 299 -24.09 -8.89 -9.02
C PRO A 299 -25.56 -8.63 -8.69
N GLU A 300 -26.42 -8.60 -9.73
CA GLU A 300 -27.87 -8.35 -9.59
C GLU A 300 -28.60 -9.38 -8.71
N ARG A 301 -28.03 -10.57 -8.54
CA ARG A 301 -28.60 -11.62 -7.68
C ARG A 301 -28.21 -11.37 -6.22
N HIS A 302 -29.21 -11.27 -5.36
CA HIS A 302 -29.05 -11.08 -3.91
C HIS A 302 -28.57 -12.36 -3.18
N ASP A 303 -27.49 -12.95 -3.69
CA ASP A 303 -26.78 -14.10 -3.08
C ASP A 303 -25.66 -13.64 -2.12
N LEU A 304 -25.51 -12.32 -1.90
CA LEU A 304 -24.50 -11.71 -1.03
C LEU A 304 -25.10 -11.27 0.32
N ASP A 305 -24.51 -11.77 1.41
CA ASP A 305 -24.76 -11.27 2.76
C ASP A 305 -24.09 -9.89 2.93
N MET A 306 -24.90 -8.85 3.05
CA MET A 306 -24.42 -7.46 3.17
C MET A 306 -23.70 -7.17 4.49
N GLU A 307 -23.96 -7.91 5.58
CA GLU A 307 -23.22 -7.77 6.84
C GLU A 307 -21.79 -8.29 6.67
N VAL A 308 -21.63 -9.44 6.00
CA VAL A 308 -20.31 -9.99 5.63
C VAL A 308 -19.60 -9.08 4.62
N VAL A 309 -20.31 -8.53 3.63
CA VAL A 309 -19.73 -7.56 2.69
C VAL A 309 -19.22 -6.32 3.42
N GLU A 310 -19.97 -5.70 4.33
CA GLU A 310 -19.50 -4.54 5.09
C GLU A 310 -18.33 -4.87 6.03
N LEU A 311 -18.30 -6.06 6.61
CA LEU A 311 -17.15 -6.52 7.39
C LEU A 311 -15.89 -6.64 6.53
N CYS A 312 -16.02 -7.16 5.31
CA CYS A 312 -14.89 -7.46 4.42
C CYS A 312 -14.42 -6.26 3.57
N CYS A 313 -15.33 -5.36 3.21
CA CYS A 313 -15.15 -4.31 2.20
C CYS A 313 -15.18 -2.88 2.79
N GLY A 314 -15.44 -2.77 4.10
CA GLY A 314 -15.64 -1.53 4.82
C GLY A 314 -17.11 -1.28 5.15
N LYS A 315 -17.37 -0.76 6.36
CA LYS A 315 -18.72 -0.39 6.82
C LYS A 315 -19.31 0.74 5.98
N SER A 316 -20.61 1.01 6.06
CA SER A 316 -21.22 2.20 5.47
C SER A 316 -21.34 3.31 6.51
N LEU A 317 -20.64 4.42 6.28
CA LEU A 317 -20.87 5.70 6.95
C LEU A 317 -21.86 6.55 6.14
N ASP A 318 -22.23 7.71 6.67
CA ASP A 318 -23.04 8.68 5.94
C ASP A 318 -22.23 9.37 4.82
N ASN A 319 -22.95 9.92 3.83
CA ASN A 319 -22.34 10.53 2.65
C ASN A 319 -21.52 11.79 2.98
N GLU A 320 -21.90 12.57 4.01
CA GLU A 320 -21.17 13.79 4.37
C GLU A 320 -19.81 13.45 5.00
N THR A 321 -19.79 12.51 5.94
CA THR A 321 -18.57 11.94 6.51
C THR A 321 -17.65 11.40 5.40
N TYR A 322 -18.16 10.67 4.40
CA TYR A 322 -17.32 10.21 3.30
C TYR A 322 -16.77 11.33 2.42
N ILE A 323 -17.57 12.32 2.06
CA ILE A 323 -17.11 13.48 1.28
C ILE A 323 -15.95 14.17 2.01
N ARG A 324 -16.13 14.44 3.31
CA ARG A 324 -15.14 15.12 4.15
C ARG A 324 -13.91 14.26 4.42
N LEU A 325 -14.06 12.95 4.56
CA LEU A 325 -12.94 11.99 4.69
C LEU A 325 -12.12 11.93 3.40
N CYS A 326 -12.78 11.73 2.25
CA CYS A 326 -12.11 11.50 0.97
C CYS A 326 -11.44 12.77 0.40
N ASN A 327 -11.95 13.95 0.77
CA ASN A 327 -11.29 15.24 0.52
C ASN A 327 -10.24 15.60 1.60
N GLY A 328 -9.98 14.73 2.59
CA GLY A 328 -8.93 14.89 3.59
C GLY A 328 -9.20 15.96 4.66
N GLU A 329 -10.45 16.28 4.96
CA GLU A 329 -10.83 17.21 6.05
C GLU A 329 -10.83 16.56 7.43
N ILE A 330 -11.19 15.27 7.51
CA ILE A 330 -11.37 14.54 8.78
C ILE A 330 -10.51 13.28 8.85
N ASN A 331 -10.18 12.87 10.07
CA ASN A 331 -9.38 11.69 10.34
C ASN A 331 -10.17 10.42 9.95
N PRO A 332 -9.66 9.56 9.06
CA PRO A 332 -10.40 8.39 8.59
C PRO A 332 -10.74 7.33 9.65
N ASN A 333 -10.20 7.42 10.88
CA ASN A 333 -10.44 6.45 11.94
C ASN A 333 -11.13 7.06 13.19
N THR A 334 -11.04 8.37 13.41
CA THR A 334 -11.75 9.06 14.52
C THR A 334 -12.87 10.02 14.06
N HIS A 335 -12.91 10.36 12.78
CA HIS A 335 -13.81 11.34 12.15
C HIS A 335 -13.70 12.78 12.70
N GLU A 336 -12.71 13.06 13.55
CA GLU A 336 -12.36 14.40 14.04
C GLU A 336 -11.64 15.21 12.95
N LEU A 337 -11.55 16.53 13.11
CA LEU A 337 -10.87 17.42 12.15
C LEU A 337 -9.40 17.02 11.95
N LEU A 338 -8.98 16.82 10.70
CA LEU A 338 -7.63 16.38 10.37
C LEU A 338 -6.67 17.57 10.23
N VAL A 339 -5.83 17.73 11.23
CA VAL A 339 -4.81 18.80 11.35
C VAL A 339 -3.42 18.23 10.98
N SER A 340 -2.57 19.04 10.34
CA SER A 340 -1.23 18.59 9.95
C SER A 340 -0.31 18.35 11.15
N ARG A 341 0.70 17.49 11.02
CA ARG A 341 1.63 17.19 12.15
C ARG A 341 2.30 18.46 12.69
N GLU A 342 2.71 19.36 11.79
CA GLU A 342 3.42 20.58 12.15
C GLU A 342 2.50 21.62 12.83
N GLN A 343 1.22 21.66 12.48
CA GLN A 343 0.21 22.46 13.19
C GLN A 343 -0.04 21.89 14.60
N SER A 344 -0.25 20.58 14.72
CA SER A 344 -0.47 19.90 16.01
C SER A 344 0.71 20.09 16.98
N LEU A 345 1.94 19.99 16.49
CA LEU A 345 3.15 20.25 17.29
C LEU A 345 3.32 21.74 17.67
N ALA A 346 2.78 22.67 16.89
CA ALA A 346 2.77 24.10 17.25
C ALA A 346 1.77 24.38 18.39
N SER A 347 0.56 23.82 18.31
CA SER A 347 -0.48 23.95 19.34
C SER A 347 -0.07 23.37 20.70
N LEU A 348 0.65 22.24 20.70
CA LEU A 348 1.22 21.66 21.92
C LEU A 348 2.24 22.60 22.57
N LYS A 349 3.08 23.27 21.78
CA LYS A 349 4.06 24.25 22.29
C LYS A 349 3.41 25.50 22.86
N SER A 350 2.37 26.05 22.23
CA SER A 350 1.65 27.21 22.79
C SER A 350 1.01 26.88 24.15
N ASN A 351 0.41 25.70 24.29
CA ASN A 351 -0.22 25.27 25.54
C ASN A 351 0.82 25.06 26.67
N SER A 352 2.00 24.53 26.33
CA SER A 352 3.13 24.38 27.26
C SER A 352 3.69 25.71 27.78
N MET A 353 3.46 26.84 27.11
CA MET A 353 3.94 28.17 27.54
C MET A 353 2.91 28.96 28.38
N THR A 354 1.72 28.41 28.63
CA THR A 354 0.65 29.07 29.41
C THR A 354 0.58 28.69 30.89
N LEU A 355 1.50 27.86 31.39
CA LEU A 355 1.66 27.62 32.83
C LEU A 355 2.31 28.84 33.52
N LYS A 356 1.48 29.80 33.95
CA LYS A 356 1.91 30.82 34.92
C LYS A 356 2.27 30.14 36.25
N PRO A 357 3.32 30.60 36.97
CA PRO A 357 3.56 30.19 38.35
C PRO A 357 2.33 30.52 39.22
N ALA A 358 1.98 29.61 40.12
CA ALA A 358 0.97 29.90 41.14
C ALA A 358 1.50 31.00 42.09
N PRO A 359 0.69 32.00 42.45
CA PRO A 359 1.05 32.94 43.50
C PRO A 359 1.04 32.22 44.86
N SER A 360 2.10 32.40 45.65
CA SER A 360 2.19 31.90 47.02
C SER A 360 1.16 32.58 47.93
N ASP A 361 0.59 31.83 48.88
CA ASP A 361 -0.39 32.35 49.84
C ASP A 361 0.11 33.57 50.64
N ALA A 362 -0.67 34.64 50.60
CA ALA A 362 -0.54 35.79 51.47
C ALA A 362 -1.94 36.30 51.85
N VAL A 363 -2.31 36.18 53.12
CA VAL A 363 -3.66 36.50 53.61
C VAL A 363 -3.86 38.01 53.72
N ALA A 364 -4.91 38.53 53.08
CA ALA A 364 -5.43 39.88 53.28
C ALA A 364 -6.97 39.89 53.24
N THR A 365 -7.60 40.76 54.04
CA THR A 365 -9.01 40.64 54.43
C THR A 365 -9.98 41.58 53.70
N THR A 366 -11.19 41.06 53.45
CA THR A 366 -12.50 41.77 53.40
C THR A 366 -12.69 43.01 52.53
N ALA A 367 -13.55 42.90 51.50
CA ALA A 367 -14.61 43.87 51.21
C ALA A 367 -15.72 43.26 50.32
N ASN A 368 -16.99 43.61 50.57
CA ASN A 368 -18.15 43.17 49.78
C ASN A 368 -18.41 44.10 48.58
N ARG A 369 -18.83 43.56 47.41
CA ARG A 369 -19.93 44.15 46.61
C ARG A 369 -20.52 43.24 45.50
N SER A 370 -21.86 43.10 45.56
CA SER A 370 -22.84 42.96 44.47
C SER A 370 -22.62 42.00 43.29
N ARG A 371 -23.59 41.07 43.14
CA ARG A 371 -23.94 40.31 41.92
C ARG A 371 -23.96 41.13 40.63
N SER A 372 -23.59 40.48 39.53
CA SER A 372 -24.41 40.43 38.31
C SER A 372 -24.10 39.14 37.52
N ASP A 373 -25.13 38.38 37.14
CA ASP A 373 -24.97 37.13 36.40
C ASP A 373 -24.76 37.39 34.89
N ILE A 374 -23.79 36.72 34.28
CA ILE A 374 -23.52 36.76 32.82
C ILE A 374 -23.43 35.31 32.31
N PRO A 375 -24.21 34.92 31.28
CA PRO A 375 -24.21 33.54 30.78
C PRO A 375 -22.91 33.21 30.02
N LYS A 376 -22.44 31.97 30.20
CA LYS A 376 -21.28 31.43 29.45
C LYS A 376 -21.63 31.35 27.96
N ARG A 377 -20.90 32.07 27.10
CA ARG A 377 -20.98 31.90 25.64
C ARG A 377 -20.23 30.64 25.20
N SER A 378 -20.70 30.02 24.12
CA SER A 378 -20.04 28.90 23.46
C SER A 378 -18.84 29.38 22.65
N ILE A 379 -17.83 28.52 22.50
CA ILE A 379 -16.63 28.77 21.68
C ILE A 379 -17.00 28.92 20.18
N ILE A 380 -18.15 28.38 19.76
CA ILE A 380 -18.66 28.43 18.38
C ILE A 380 -18.96 29.84 17.87
N ASP A 381 -19.30 30.80 18.73
CA ASP A 381 -19.62 32.18 18.31
C ASP A 381 -18.39 32.98 17.81
N MET A 382 -17.17 32.54 18.11
CA MET A 382 -15.94 33.30 17.75
C MET A 382 -15.43 33.06 16.32
N LEU A 383 -16.02 32.15 15.55
CA LEU A 383 -15.53 31.76 14.21
C LEU A 383 -16.48 32.13 13.05
N SER A 384 -17.50 32.95 13.31
CA SER A 384 -18.34 33.51 12.25
C SER A 384 -17.62 34.63 11.48
N PRO A 385 -17.42 34.52 10.16
CA PRO A 385 -16.72 35.55 9.39
C PRO A 385 -17.56 36.81 9.23
N THR A 386 -17.07 37.94 9.75
CA THR A 386 -17.70 39.25 9.54
C THR A 386 -17.44 39.75 8.10
N THR A 387 -18.52 40.02 7.36
CA THR A 387 -18.46 40.53 5.98
C THR A 387 -18.01 41.99 5.93
N PRO A 388 -16.91 42.34 5.24
CA PRO A 388 -16.53 43.74 5.02
C PRO A 388 -17.37 44.38 3.91
N GLU A 389 -17.80 45.63 4.10
CA GLU A 389 -18.55 46.38 3.11
C GLU A 389 -17.73 46.69 1.84
N LYS A 390 -18.41 46.78 0.69
CA LYS A 390 -17.79 47.14 -0.59
C LYS A 390 -17.43 48.63 -0.64
N ARG A 391 -16.14 48.96 -0.78
CA ARG A 391 -15.68 50.26 -1.29
C ARG A 391 -14.76 50.06 -2.50
N PRO A 392 -14.97 50.76 -3.63
CA PRO A 392 -14.21 50.51 -4.86
C PRO A 392 -12.84 51.21 -4.84
N PHE A 393 -11.76 50.44 -4.99
CA PHE A 393 -10.42 50.97 -5.24
C PHE A 393 -9.91 50.61 -6.63
N LYS A 394 -9.20 51.56 -7.25
CA LYS A 394 -8.77 51.50 -8.66
C LYS A 394 -7.53 50.60 -8.80
N ARG A 395 -7.45 49.86 -9.91
CA ARG A 395 -6.24 49.11 -10.28
C ARG A 395 -5.09 50.07 -10.62
N PRO A 396 -3.88 49.93 -10.06
CA PRO A 396 -2.69 50.56 -10.60
C PRO A 396 -2.17 49.78 -11.82
N ASN A 397 -1.65 50.48 -12.84
CA ASN A 397 -0.93 49.84 -13.94
C ASN A 397 0.47 49.42 -13.47
N VAL A 398 0.84 48.16 -13.68
CA VAL A 398 2.21 47.67 -13.45
C VAL A 398 3.02 47.81 -14.73
N VAL A 399 4.04 48.67 -14.70
CA VAL A 399 5.05 48.78 -15.74
C VAL A 399 6.18 47.82 -15.42
N TYR A 400 6.53 46.93 -16.35
CA TYR A 400 7.69 46.04 -16.19
C TYR A 400 8.98 46.85 -16.16
N LYS A 401 9.73 46.75 -15.05
CA LYS A 401 11.15 47.12 -15.00
C LYS A 401 12.00 45.87 -15.12
N THR A 402 12.86 45.84 -16.13
CA THR A 402 13.91 44.82 -16.29
C THR A 402 14.98 45.01 -15.21
N HIS A 403 15.33 43.94 -14.50
CA HIS A 403 16.49 43.88 -13.62
C HIS A 403 17.48 42.85 -14.15
N ASP A 404 18.72 43.27 -14.46
CA ASP A 404 19.78 42.37 -14.87
C ASP A 404 20.19 41.42 -13.73
N MET A 405 20.07 40.12 -13.97
CA MET A 405 20.57 39.10 -13.05
C MET A 405 22.02 38.73 -13.39
N LYS A 406 22.93 38.95 -12.45
CA LYS A 406 24.34 38.56 -12.58
C LYS A 406 24.50 37.04 -12.41
N LEU A 407 24.99 36.37 -13.45
CA LEU A 407 25.31 34.93 -13.43
C LEU A 407 26.54 34.63 -12.54
N SER A 408 26.56 33.43 -11.95
CA SER A 408 27.63 32.98 -11.05
C SER A 408 28.90 32.52 -11.81
N PRO A 409 30.08 32.41 -11.14
CA PRO A 409 31.36 32.28 -11.83
C PRO A 409 31.61 30.99 -12.63
N THR A 410 30.89 29.91 -12.33
CA THR A 410 31.29 28.53 -12.71
C THR A 410 31.20 28.23 -14.21
N ILE A 411 30.34 28.92 -14.97
CA ILE A 411 30.07 28.61 -16.38
C ILE A 411 31.22 29.07 -17.32
N LYS A 412 32.09 30.00 -16.89
CA LYS A 412 33.15 30.57 -17.73
C LYS A 412 34.32 29.63 -18.08
N LYS A 413 34.35 28.39 -17.57
CA LYS A 413 35.46 27.45 -17.78
C LYS A 413 35.21 26.35 -18.82
N ILE A 414 33.95 26.15 -19.26
CA ILE A 414 33.58 25.10 -20.23
C ILE A 414 33.53 25.65 -21.67
N HIS A 415 33.12 26.91 -21.86
CA HIS A 415 32.98 27.54 -23.19
C HIS A 415 34.30 27.97 -23.88
N LYS A 416 35.46 27.43 -23.44
CA LYS A 416 36.80 27.77 -23.99
C LYS A 416 37.53 26.55 -24.60
N LEU A 417 36.79 25.51 -25.00
CA LEU A 417 37.34 24.27 -25.57
C LEU A 417 36.70 23.85 -26.92
N THR A 418 35.85 24.70 -27.52
CA THR A 418 35.04 24.34 -28.70
C THR A 418 35.04 25.41 -29.80
N SER A 419 36.23 25.76 -30.31
CA SER A 419 36.36 26.50 -31.58
C SER A 419 37.70 26.24 -32.27
N SER A 420 37.66 25.63 -33.45
CA SER A 420 38.75 25.51 -34.43
C SER A 420 38.30 26.22 -35.72
N SER A 421 39.12 26.70 -36.67
CA SER A 421 40.57 26.68 -36.96
C SER A 421 40.92 28.01 -37.70
N PRO A 422 42.01 28.19 -38.49
CA PRO A 422 43.37 27.59 -38.51
C PRO A 422 44.53 28.65 -38.56
N ALA A 423 45.75 28.17 -38.82
CA ALA A 423 46.93 28.83 -39.43
C ALA A 423 47.98 29.55 -38.53
N GLU A 424 49.27 29.30 -38.90
CA GLU A 424 50.54 29.98 -38.53
C GLU A 424 50.91 30.10 -37.03
N GLY A 425 52.16 29.86 -36.56
CA GLY A 425 53.39 29.34 -37.18
C GLY A 425 54.63 29.51 -36.25
N ILE A 426 55.74 28.79 -36.54
CA ILE A 426 57.13 28.97 -36.03
C ILE A 426 57.55 28.35 -34.66
N SER A 427 58.54 27.44 -34.71
CA SER A 427 59.61 27.06 -33.71
C SER A 427 59.23 26.64 -32.27
N SER A 428 59.45 25.40 -31.79
CA SER A 428 60.72 24.63 -31.53
C SER A 428 61.55 25.11 -30.30
N LYS A 429 62.24 24.29 -29.49
CA LYS A 429 62.64 22.85 -29.54
C LYS A 429 62.51 22.15 -28.17
N PHE A 430 62.35 20.82 -28.14
CA PHE A 430 63.28 19.86 -27.48
C PHE A 430 63.00 18.42 -28.00
N PHE A 431 64.04 17.56 -27.99
CA PHE A 431 64.15 16.22 -28.62
C PHE A 431 63.04 15.20 -28.23
N ILE A 432 62.54 14.24 -29.06
CA ILE A 432 63.10 13.31 -30.07
C ILE A 432 63.95 12.18 -29.41
N LYS A 433 63.78 10.86 -29.59
CA LYS A 433 63.01 9.97 -30.49
C LYS A 433 62.29 8.89 -29.58
N SER A 434 61.83 7.67 -29.91
CA SER A 434 61.77 6.80 -31.11
C SER A 434 60.77 5.63 -30.90
N THR A 435 60.30 5.04 -32.00
CA THR A 435 59.68 3.69 -32.11
C THR A 435 60.68 2.69 -32.76
N PRO A 436 60.39 1.40 -33.01
CA PRO A 436 59.30 0.82 -33.85
C PRO A 436 58.42 -0.20 -33.04
N GLU A 437 57.32 -0.85 -33.48
CA GLU A 437 56.94 -1.52 -34.76
C GLU A 437 57.87 -2.72 -35.11
N PHE A 438 57.47 -3.89 -35.65
CA PHE A 438 56.20 -4.51 -36.09
C PHE A 438 56.36 -6.07 -35.97
N ASP A 439 55.48 -7.03 -36.31
CA ASP A 439 54.27 -7.10 -37.16
C ASP A 439 53.19 -8.06 -36.55
N SER A 440 53.18 -9.37 -36.86
CA SER A 440 52.09 -10.32 -36.57
C SER A 440 52.49 -11.82 -36.64
N SER A 441 51.58 -12.70 -36.18
CA SER A 441 51.57 -14.18 -36.38
C SER A 441 52.67 -15.00 -35.64
N MET A 442 52.61 -16.33 -35.48
CA MET A 442 51.72 -17.39 -36.00
C MET A 442 51.82 -18.66 -35.12
N LEU A 443 50.71 -19.39 -34.84
CA LEU A 443 50.68 -20.82 -34.37
C LEU A 443 51.47 -21.15 -33.05
N SER A 444 51.26 -22.25 -32.30
CA SER A 444 50.23 -23.30 -32.18
C SER A 444 50.62 -24.18 -30.97
N ASP A 445 49.66 -24.86 -30.33
CA ASP A 445 49.89 -26.04 -29.44
C ASP A 445 50.76 -25.81 -28.17
N SER A 446 50.63 -26.56 -27.06
CA SER A 446 49.58 -27.51 -26.67
C SER A 446 49.55 -27.63 -25.13
N SER A 447 48.35 -27.88 -24.59
CA SER A 447 48.07 -28.82 -23.48
C SER A 447 48.74 -28.69 -22.09
N GLU A 448 48.26 -29.54 -21.17
CA GLU A 448 48.84 -29.96 -19.86
C GLU A 448 48.90 -28.95 -18.68
N VAL A 449 47.74 -28.84 -18.03
CA VAL A 449 47.58 -28.97 -16.56
C VAL A 449 48.27 -30.25 -16.01
N PRO A 450 48.60 -30.41 -14.69
CA PRO A 450 47.91 -29.80 -13.53
C PRO A 450 48.77 -29.41 -12.29
N ASP A 451 48.05 -29.02 -11.22
CA ASP A 451 48.22 -29.42 -9.81
C ASP A 451 49.17 -28.71 -8.81
N ASN A 452 48.65 -28.64 -7.56
CA ASN A 452 49.33 -28.55 -6.25
C ASN A 452 50.31 -27.37 -6.02
N SER A 453 50.17 -26.50 -5.02
CA SER A 453 49.65 -26.72 -3.65
C SER A 453 49.58 -25.42 -2.83
N SER A 454 48.80 -25.41 -1.74
CA SER A 454 48.90 -24.39 -0.67
C SER A 454 50.17 -24.60 0.18
N PRO A 455 50.79 -23.56 0.77
CA PRO A 455 50.40 -23.24 2.16
C PRO A 455 50.59 -21.78 2.65
N LEU A 456 49.71 -21.40 3.59
CA LEU A 456 49.97 -20.63 4.84
C LEU A 456 51.13 -19.60 4.93
N LYS A 457 50.76 -18.32 5.11
CA LYS A 457 51.19 -17.45 6.26
C LYS A 457 50.34 -16.16 6.28
N VAL A 458 49.63 -15.84 7.37
CA VAL A 458 50.05 -15.17 8.62
C VAL A 458 50.19 -13.64 8.49
N ASN A 459 49.23 -12.97 9.11
CA ASN A 459 49.22 -11.66 9.78
C ASN A 459 50.36 -10.66 9.53
N THR A 460 49.98 -9.46 9.09
CA THR A 460 50.21 -8.21 9.86
C THR A 460 49.07 -7.24 9.57
N ALA A 461 48.86 -6.27 10.46
CA ALA A 461 47.94 -5.15 10.29
C ALA A 461 48.71 -3.84 10.54
N THR A 462 48.28 -2.75 9.90
CA THR A 462 48.00 -1.41 10.49
C THR A 462 47.58 -0.45 9.38
N GLU A 463 46.67 0.48 9.71
CA GLU A 463 46.51 1.83 9.11
C GLU A 463 46.32 1.96 7.57
N GLU A 464 45.65 2.99 7.02
CA GLU A 464 44.59 3.92 7.43
C GLU A 464 44.19 4.60 6.12
N ASP A 465 42.91 4.66 5.70
CA ASP A 465 42.40 5.86 4.99
C ASP A 465 40.89 5.91 4.70
N VAL A 466 40.43 7.17 4.55
CA VAL A 466 39.23 7.70 3.84
C VAL A 466 37.91 6.91 3.79
N VAL A 467 36.84 7.57 4.27
CA VAL A 467 35.43 7.20 4.03
C VAL A 467 34.98 7.62 2.62
N THR A 468 34.31 6.72 1.90
CA THR A 468 33.48 7.03 0.71
C THR A 468 32.16 6.25 0.77
N ASP A 469 31.04 6.93 0.51
CA ASP A 469 29.71 6.32 0.44
C ASP A 469 29.46 5.70 -0.96
N GLU A 470 29.44 4.37 -1.07
CA GLU A 470 28.73 3.64 -2.15
C GLU A 470 28.12 2.32 -1.62
N ASP A 471 27.18 1.76 -2.39
CA ASP A 471 26.62 0.40 -2.26
C ASP A 471 26.00 -0.06 -0.92
N ILE A 472 24.79 0.40 -0.63
CA ILE A 472 23.78 -0.49 -0.03
C ILE A 472 23.20 -1.37 -1.15
N LYS A 473 23.90 -2.47 -1.46
CA LYS A 473 23.41 -3.52 -2.35
C LYS A 473 22.58 -4.56 -1.60
N ASP A 474 21.84 -5.35 -2.39
CA ASP A 474 20.87 -6.34 -1.94
C ASP A 474 21.43 -7.28 -0.87
N ASN A 475 20.66 -7.55 0.18
CA ASN A 475 20.99 -8.57 1.18
C ASN A 475 19.84 -9.57 1.31
N GLU A 476 20.08 -10.80 0.85
CA GLU A 476 19.12 -11.90 0.95
C GLU A 476 19.00 -12.35 2.41
N TYR A 477 17.77 -12.42 2.93
CA TYR A 477 17.53 -12.82 4.31
C TYR A 477 17.74 -14.33 4.50
N TYR A 478 18.88 -14.71 5.06
CA TYR A 478 19.10 -16.05 5.57
C TYR A 478 18.35 -16.22 6.91
N GLU A 479 17.36 -17.09 6.94
CA GLU A 479 16.58 -17.41 8.14
C GLU A 479 17.32 -18.49 8.96
N SER A 480 17.92 -18.10 10.09
CA SER A 480 18.64 -19.01 10.99
C SER A 480 17.84 -19.32 12.25
N SER A 481 17.25 -20.51 12.29
CA SER A 481 16.53 -21.02 13.46
C SER A 481 17.45 -21.12 14.68
N ILE A 482 17.17 -20.35 15.74
CA ILE A 482 17.80 -20.54 17.04
C ILE A 482 16.81 -21.21 18.00
N ASN A 483 17.25 -22.31 18.60
CA ASN A 483 16.43 -23.23 19.35
C ASN A 483 16.15 -22.73 20.77
N SER A 484 14.97 -23.03 21.31
CA SER A 484 14.58 -22.62 22.66
C SER A 484 15.40 -23.34 23.74
N LYS A 485 15.95 -22.58 24.69
CA LYS A 485 16.20 -23.06 26.05
C LYS A 485 15.65 -22.03 27.04
N GLY A 486 14.96 -22.51 28.07
CA GLY A 486 14.34 -21.66 29.08
C GLY A 486 15.37 -20.99 29.98
N PHE A 487 14.95 -19.88 30.58
CA PHE A 487 15.62 -19.26 31.70
C PHE A 487 14.55 -19.03 32.76
N GLU A 488 14.64 -19.75 33.87
CA GLU A 488 13.75 -19.59 35.02
C GLU A 488 14.16 -18.31 35.76
N LEU A 489 13.18 -17.52 36.21
CA LEU A 489 13.39 -16.41 37.13
C LEU A 489 12.55 -16.70 38.38
N SER A 490 13.20 -16.58 39.53
CA SER A 490 12.61 -16.81 40.85
C SER A 490 11.71 -15.66 41.27
N ASP A 491 10.70 -15.98 42.07
CA ASP A 491 9.94 -15.01 42.84
C ASP A 491 10.85 -14.27 43.85
N ASP A 492 10.60 -12.98 44.06
CA ASP A 492 11.07 -12.18 45.19
C ASP A 492 10.03 -11.06 45.44
N ASP A 493 9.90 -10.62 46.70
CA ASP A 493 8.63 -10.10 47.22
C ASP A 493 8.42 -8.58 47.12
N GLY A 494 7.20 -8.20 46.70
CA GLY A 494 6.36 -7.19 47.35
C GLY A 494 6.77 -5.70 47.36
N GLU A 495 5.92 -4.86 46.73
CA GLU A 495 5.41 -3.65 47.40
C GLU A 495 4.01 -3.30 46.86
N GLU A 496 3.04 -3.08 47.75
CA GLU A 496 1.67 -2.69 47.39
C GLU A 496 1.53 -1.16 47.27
N ILE A 497 0.90 -0.68 46.19
CA ILE A 497 0.40 0.70 46.09
C ILE A 497 -1.03 0.65 45.54
N GLU A 498 -1.98 1.24 46.26
CA GLU A 498 -3.38 1.34 45.84
C GLU A 498 -3.55 2.30 44.65
N GLU A 499 -4.18 1.85 43.56
CA GLU A 499 -4.86 2.73 42.61
C GLU A 499 -6.34 2.37 42.43
N SER A 500 -7.16 3.40 42.24
CA SER A 500 -8.63 3.29 42.18
C SER A 500 -9.14 2.76 40.83
N PRO A 501 -10.29 2.05 40.80
CA PRO A 501 -10.69 1.25 39.65
C PRO A 501 -11.20 2.07 38.46
N VAL A 502 -10.36 2.24 37.44
CA VAL A 502 -10.77 2.67 36.09
C VAL A 502 -11.38 1.48 35.34
N LYS A 503 -12.63 1.64 34.87
CA LYS A 503 -13.36 0.57 34.17
C LYS A 503 -12.82 0.33 32.75
N THR A 504 -11.94 -0.66 32.61
CA THR A 504 -11.52 -1.18 31.30
C THR A 504 -12.68 -1.93 30.61
N THR A 505 -12.86 -1.74 29.31
CA THR A 505 -13.98 -2.30 28.54
C THR A 505 -13.67 -3.70 27.99
N THR A 506 -14.07 -4.75 28.69
CA THR A 506 -13.97 -6.17 28.27
C THR A 506 -14.90 -6.56 27.10
N THR A 507 -15.55 -5.59 26.47
CA THR A 507 -16.73 -5.82 25.60
C THR A 507 -16.40 -6.29 24.19
N THR A 508 -15.20 -6.01 23.65
CA THR A 508 -14.85 -6.37 22.27
C THR A 508 -14.56 -7.86 22.06
N GLU A 509 -13.79 -8.49 22.93
CA GLU A 509 -13.45 -9.92 22.79
C GLU A 509 -14.64 -10.83 23.12
N GLU A 510 -15.44 -10.49 24.14
CA GLU A 510 -16.72 -11.17 24.40
C GLU A 510 -17.70 -11.03 23.24
N TYR A 511 -17.79 -9.85 22.60
CA TYR A 511 -18.68 -9.63 21.47
C TYR A 511 -18.24 -10.45 20.25
N VAL A 512 -16.95 -10.40 19.87
CA VAL A 512 -16.41 -11.21 18.78
C VAL A 512 -16.57 -12.71 19.04
N THR A 513 -16.46 -13.16 20.29
CA THR A 513 -16.62 -14.57 20.66
C THR A 513 -18.08 -15.01 20.66
N ARG A 514 -19.02 -14.20 21.21
CA ARG A 514 -20.47 -14.47 21.12
C ARG A 514 -20.97 -14.44 19.67
N PHE A 515 -20.46 -13.53 18.85
CA PHE A 515 -20.82 -13.44 17.42
C PHE A 515 -20.36 -14.70 16.66
N LYS A 516 -19.11 -15.14 16.86
CA LYS A 516 -18.59 -16.41 16.32
C LYS A 516 -19.40 -17.63 16.79
N ALA A 517 -19.85 -17.66 18.04
CA ALA A 517 -20.70 -18.73 18.56
C ALA A 517 -22.09 -18.73 17.90
N SER A 518 -22.76 -17.57 17.85
CA SER A 518 -24.11 -17.44 17.26
C SER A 518 -24.15 -17.79 15.77
N LEU A 519 -23.08 -17.48 15.01
CA LEU A 519 -22.96 -17.90 13.61
C LEU A 519 -22.76 -19.42 13.48
N ARG A 520 -21.93 -20.05 14.32
CA ARG A 520 -21.76 -21.53 14.32
C ARG A 520 -23.07 -22.25 14.65
N GLU A 521 -23.86 -21.70 15.56
CA GLU A 521 -25.16 -22.25 15.96
C GLU A 521 -26.23 -22.10 14.87
N ARG A 522 -26.23 -20.98 14.10
CA ARG A 522 -27.16 -20.76 12.98
C ARG A 522 -26.84 -21.54 11.71
N PHE A 523 -25.57 -21.86 11.45
CA PHE A 523 -25.14 -22.51 10.20
C PHE A 523 -24.80 -24.02 10.35
N MET A 524 -25.17 -24.65 11.47
CA MET A 524 -25.06 -26.11 11.67
C MET A 524 -26.40 -26.78 11.98
N CYS A 525 -27.43 -26.54 11.16
CA CYS A 525 -28.64 -27.35 11.16
C CYS A 525 -29.25 -27.50 9.76
N ASP A 526 -28.76 -28.48 8.98
CA ASP A 526 -29.59 -29.28 8.07
C ASP A 526 -28.76 -30.46 7.51
N SER A 527 -28.80 -31.62 8.18
CA SER A 527 -28.08 -32.83 7.76
C SER A 527 -28.77 -34.14 8.19
N THR A 528 -30.07 -34.12 8.50
CA THR A 528 -30.80 -35.29 9.05
C THR A 528 -32.24 -35.42 8.55
N TYR A 529 -32.46 -35.65 7.25
CA TYR A 529 -33.75 -36.17 6.75
C TYR A 529 -33.64 -36.93 5.41
N ALA A 530 -33.06 -38.14 5.40
CA ALA A 530 -33.07 -39.04 4.22
C ALA A 530 -32.91 -40.55 4.47
N ALA A 531 -33.13 -41.07 5.68
CA ALA A 531 -33.25 -42.52 5.99
C ALA A 531 -33.71 -42.71 7.45
N SER A 532 -34.51 -43.72 7.84
CA SER A 532 -35.34 -44.67 7.08
C SER A 532 -36.28 -45.39 8.05
N THR A 533 -37.57 -45.59 7.70
CA THR A 533 -38.47 -46.48 8.47
C THR A 533 -39.30 -47.34 7.52
N ILE A 534 -39.22 -48.67 7.71
CA ILE A 534 -39.97 -49.66 6.94
C ILE A 534 -41.23 -50.05 7.71
N LEU A 535 -42.40 -49.94 7.07
CA LEU A 535 -43.63 -50.61 7.51
C LEU A 535 -44.31 -51.31 6.33
N LYS A 536 -45.06 -52.38 6.64
CA LYS A 536 -45.56 -53.36 5.66
C LYS A 536 -46.84 -52.87 4.95
N PRO A 537 -47.08 -53.32 3.70
CA PRO A 537 -48.32 -53.02 3.00
C PRO A 537 -49.49 -53.84 3.54
N HIS A 538 -50.68 -53.25 3.52
CA HIS A 538 -51.95 -53.98 3.45
C HIS A 538 -52.90 -53.27 2.48
N ASP A 539 -53.82 -54.06 1.98
CA ASP A 539 -54.69 -53.91 0.82
C ASP A 539 -55.54 -52.64 0.74
N ILE A 540 -55.78 -52.16 -0.49
CA ILE A 540 -57.12 -51.75 -0.99
C ILE A 540 -57.12 -51.67 -2.53
N ASN A 541 -58.28 -51.96 -3.13
CA ASN A 541 -58.48 -52.27 -4.56
C ASN A 541 -58.09 -51.19 -5.59
N VAL A 542 -57.71 -51.65 -6.79
CA VAL A 542 -57.71 -50.88 -8.04
C VAL A 542 -58.58 -51.60 -9.09
N PRO A 543 -59.58 -50.95 -9.71
CA PRO A 543 -60.35 -51.51 -10.83
C PRO A 543 -59.59 -51.46 -12.17
N THR A 544 -59.92 -52.38 -13.07
CA THR A 544 -59.04 -52.89 -14.14
C THR A 544 -59.18 -52.25 -15.54
N LYS A 545 -58.02 -52.17 -16.22
CA LYS A 545 -57.77 -52.44 -17.67
C LYS A 545 -58.39 -51.54 -18.77
N GLY A 546 -57.51 -51.11 -19.70
CA GLY A 546 -57.80 -50.75 -21.10
C GLY A 546 -56.53 -50.90 -21.97
N PRO A 547 -56.59 -51.36 -23.24
CA PRO A 547 -55.41 -51.76 -24.03
C PRO A 547 -54.84 -50.67 -24.98
N PRO A 548 -53.58 -50.83 -25.48
CA PRO A 548 -52.90 -49.84 -26.32
C PRO A 548 -53.18 -49.98 -27.82
N VAL A 549 -52.98 -48.89 -28.59
CA VAL A 549 -53.08 -48.83 -30.06
C VAL A 549 -51.82 -48.17 -30.67
N LYS A 550 -51.57 -48.44 -31.96
CA LYS A 550 -50.30 -48.25 -32.66
C LYS A 550 -50.03 -46.81 -33.12
N ALA A 551 -48.76 -46.52 -33.42
CA ALA A 551 -48.30 -45.28 -34.05
C ALA A 551 -48.82 -45.08 -35.49
N THR A 552 -48.79 -43.84 -35.97
CA THR A 552 -48.80 -43.50 -37.41
C THR A 552 -47.95 -42.25 -37.63
N THR A 553 -47.21 -42.19 -38.73
CA THR A 553 -46.39 -41.03 -39.14
C THR A 553 -47.18 -40.04 -39.97
N THR A 554 -46.92 -38.75 -39.78
CA THR A 554 -47.09 -37.72 -40.83
C THR A 554 -46.11 -36.58 -40.62
N SER A 555 -45.55 -36.08 -41.72
CA SER A 555 -44.67 -34.92 -41.78
C SER A 555 -45.36 -33.74 -42.45
N THR A 556 -45.10 -32.52 -41.98
CA THR A 556 -45.32 -31.29 -42.75
C THR A 556 -44.25 -30.27 -42.42
N THR A 557 -43.42 -29.97 -43.41
CA THR A 557 -42.47 -28.86 -43.41
C THR A 557 -43.21 -27.56 -43.72
N THR A 558 -42.91 -26.46 -43.01
CA THR A 558 -43.27 -25.11 -43.46
C THR A 558 -42.06 -24.20 -43.39
N THR A 559 -41.44 -23.95 -44.54
CA THR A 559 -40.37 -22.96 -44.71
C THR A 559 -41.01 -21.60 -45.02
N ILE A 560 -40.59 -20.54 -44.32
CA ILE A 560 -40.79 -19.15 -44.74
C ILE A 560 -39.45 -18.43 -44.54
N ASP A 561 -39.02 -17.65 -45.52
CA ASP A 561 -37.70 -17.04 -45.58
C ASP A 561 -37.76 -15.64 -46.24
N ILE A 562 -36.74 -14.82 -45.97
CA ILE A 562 -36.39 -13.51 -46.58
C ILE A 562 -37.51 -12.44 -46.67
N ARG A 563 -37.39 -11.35 -45.90
CA ARG A 563 -36.79 -10.07 -46.40
C ARG A 563 -36.72 -8.92 -45.40
N GLN A 564 -35.54 -8.30 -45.41
CA GLN A 564 -35.26 -6.84 -45.36
C GLN A 564 -36.11 -5.95 -44.44
N PHE A 565 -35.45 -5.35 -43.44
CA PHE A 565 -35.37 -3.89 -43.39
C PHE A 565 -34.01 -3.46 -42.80
N ALA A 566 -33.57 -2.24 -43.11
CA ALA A 566 -32.28 -1.69 -42.69
C ALA A 566 -32.40 -0.20 -42.31
N PHE A 567 -31.32 0.31 -41.72
CA PHE A 567 -30.98 1.70 -41.40
C PHE A 567 -31.54 2.36 -40.12
N LYS A 568 -30.59 3.03 -39.45
CA LYS A 568 -30.66 3.93 -38.29
C LYS A 568 -30.98 3.25 -36.95
N ARG A 569 -30.25 3.54 -35.87
CA ARG A 569 -29.11 4.48 -35.72
C ARG A 569 -27.76 3.77 -35.79
#